data_AF-A0A358E127-F1
#
_entry.id   AF-A0A358E127-F1
#
_cell.length_a   1.000
_cell.length_b   1.000
_cell.length_c   1.000
_cell.angle_alpha   90.00
_cell.angle_beta   90.00
_cell.angle_gamma   90.00
#
_symmetry.space_group_name_H-M   'P 1'
#
loop_
_entity.id
_entity.type
_entity.pdbx_description
1 polymer ?
#
loop_
_entity_poly.entity_id
_entity_poly.type
_entity_poly.pdbx_seq_one_letter_code
_entity_poly.pdbx_strand_id
1 'polypeptide(L)'
;MATIPMLVSAHVDPTKFTPSAFVEKPAVVECNLEDGSSAQCYKFTVAYQPEGLEIGPFCPSNIDEKGGIWDWDGEKAGLYRLDRDFFEMLADQGYRFYDKDGRIVISDPGSGQPPEADHTCLMATPDKDVTITMLLPIEPRMAEKALSLGTVAKVGVALDGVPIFADAPSVLDTGHLPALDVCGGHIDPGGWYHWHATSTDIATVEKTEGVAVNCALAQDASAAFGFAFDGFPMFGSLEADGSKPEGLDKCHGHMGETRLGKTYHYHASTEFPNLPTCLSGVVAENNFSTTSSTGIGSQGNTRRGPGQAMPPGFEEAAQILGVSTEDLMNALKGNGQRPNIAAAAEKLGVTEKALRSALPQPPQHAR
;
A
#
# COMPACT_ATOMS: atom_id res chain seq x y z
N MET A 1 -28.69 28.89 17.39
CA MET A 1 -27.29 29.32 17.61
C MET A 1 -26.49 28.75 16.47
N ALA A 2 -25.95 29.60 15.60
CA ALA A 2 -25.07 29.15 14.54
C ALA A 2 -23.78 28.62 15.18
N THR A 3 -23.48 27.34 14.97
CA THR A 3 -22.20 26.73 15.30
C THR A 3 -21.11 27.46 14.54
N ILE A 4 -20.27 28.19 15.28
CA ILE A 4 -19.04 28.76 14.74
C ILE A 4 -18.19 27.59 14.24
N PRO A 5 -17.69 27.59 13.00
CA PRO A 5 -16.79 26.54 12.54
C PRO A 5 -15.54 26.60 13.43
N MET A 6 -15.30 25.52 14.17
CA MET A 6 -14.06 25.36 14.90
C MET A 6 -12.96 25.34 13.85
N LEU A 7 -12.10 26.36 13.85
CA LEU A 7 -10.92 26.42 12.98
C LEU A 7 -10.08 25.16 13.27
N VAL A 8 -10.12 24.19 12.35
CA VAL A 8 -9.22 23.04 12.33
C VAL A 8 -7.83 23.62 12.07
N SER A 9 -6.91 23.49 13.03
CA SER A 9 -5.65 24.26 13.02
C SER A 9 -4.43 23.45 12.60
N ALA A 10 -4.59 22.18 12.23
CA ALA A 10 -3.49 21.38 11.67
C ALA A 10 -3.77 21.11 10.18
N HIS A 11 -3.15 21.93 9.34
CA HIS A 11 -3.06 21.73 7.91
C HIS A 11 -1.80 20.95 7.58
N VAL A 12 -1.73 20.37 6.38
CA VAL A 12 -0.46 19.89 5.85
C VAL A 12 0.54 21.05 5.92
N ASP A 13 1.66 20.85 6.61
CA ASP A 13 2.69 21.88 6.78
C ASP A 13 3.99 21.37 6.17
N PRO A 14 4.38 21.84 4.98
CA PRO A 14 5.61 21.43 4.32
C PRO A 14 6.87 21.64 5.16
N THR A 15 6.84 22.50 6.19
CA THR A 15 7.98 22.71 7.10
C THR A 15 8.20 21.56 8.08
N LYS A 16 7.25 20.62 8.19
CA LYS A 16 7.38 19.40 8.99
C LYS A 16 8.11 18.29 8.27
N PHE A 17 8.24 18.38 6.95
CA PHE A 17 9.00 17.42 6.18
C PHE A 17 10.50 17.65 6.35
N THR A 18 11.28 16.59 6.22
CA THR A 18 12.74 16.67 6.18
C THR A 18 13.14 17.62 5.04
N PRO A 19 14.05 18.58 5.26
CA PRO A 19 14.39 19.58 4.24
C PRO A 19 14.88 19.00 2.91
N SER A 20 15.48 17.80 2.92
CA SER A 20 15.94 17.06 1.73
C SER A 20 14.89 16.17 1.09
N ALA A 21 13.66 16.12 1.62
CA ALA A 21 12.59 15.26 1.09
C ALA A 21 12.18 15.63 -0.34
N PHE A 22 12.32 16.91 -0.70
CA PHE A 22 11.80 17.42 -1.98
C PHE A 22 12.93 17.75 -2.96
N VAL A 23 12.73 17.37 -4.23
CA VAL A 23 13.65 17.75 -5.33
C VAL A 23 13.49 19.22 -5.72
N GLU A 24 12.33 19.80 -5.40
CA GLU A 24 12.01 21.20 -5.61
C GLU A 24 11.10 21.70 -4.48
N LYS A 25 11.04 23.02 -4.28
CA LYS A 25 10.17 23.58 -3.24
C LYS A 25 8.71 23.20 -3.51
N PRO A 26 7.96 22.70 -2.50
CA PRO A 26 6.53 22.42 -2.65
C PRO A 26 5.77 23.65 -3.16
N ALA A 27 4.88 23.42 -4.13
CA ALA A 27 4.06 24.45 -4.74
C ALA A 27 2.62 24.35 -4.25
N VAL A 28 1.93 25.49 -4.12
CA VAL A 28 0.48 25.52 -3.94
C VAL A 28 -0.17 25.58 -5.33
N VAL A 29 -1.08 24.65 -5.60
CA VAL A 29 -1.81 24.55 -6.87
C VAL A 29 -3.31 24.41 -6.62
N GLU A 30 -4.12 24.84 -7.57
CA GLU A 30 -5.54 24.50 -7.59
C GLU A 30 -5.70 23.01 -7.96
N CYS A 31 -6.59 22.30 -7.28
CA CYS A 31 -6.87 20.88 -7.49
C CYS A 31 -8.37 20.59 -7.37
N ASN A 32 -8.82 19.54 -8.03
CA ASN A 32 -10.14 18.95 -7.79
C ASN A 32 -10.02 17.84 -6.77
N LEU A 33 -11.05 17.69 -5.95
CA LEU A 33 -11.21 16.58 -5.01
C LEU A 33 -12.18 15.54 -5.58
N GLU A 34 -12.08 14.30 -5.11
CA GLU A 34 -12.90 13.18 -5.63
C GLU A 34 -14.42 13.35 -5.39
N ASP A 35 -14.84 14.27 -4.51
CA ASP A 35 -16.25 14.65 -4.32
C ASP A 35 -16.76 15.70 -5.33
N GLY A 36 -15.91 16.11 -6.27
CA GLY A 36 -16.20 17.11 -7.29
C GLY A 36 -16.00 18.56 -6.82
N SER A 37 -15.59 18.79 -5.57
CA SER A 37 -15.26 20.12 -5.07
C SER A 37 -13.84 20.57 -5.49
N SER A 38 -13.61 21.88 -5.51
CA SER A 38 -12.29 22.46 -5.74
C SER A 38 -11.61 22.82 -4.41
N ALA A 39 -10.28 22.70 -4.38
CA ALA A 39 -9.45 23.02 -3.24
C ALA A 39 -8.07 23.54 -3.67
N GLN A 40 -7.29 24.03 -2.70
CA GLN A 40 -5.86 24.20 -2.87
C GLN A 40 -5.14 22.95 -2.35
N CYS A 41 -4.16 22.49 -3.12
CA CYS A 41 -3.31 21.36 -2.77
C CYS A 41 -1.85 21.80 -2.71
N TYR A 42 -1.08 21.17 -1.82
CA TYR A 42 0.36 21.12 -1.99
C TYR A 42 0.70 20.10 -3.07
N LYS A 43 1.54 20.52 -4.02
CA LYS A 43 2.23 19.66 -4.96
C LYS A 43 3.64 19.41 -4.47
N PHE A 44 3.95 18.16 -4.19
CA PHE A 44 5.27 17.69 -3.80
C PHE A 44 5.91 16.95 -4.97
N THR A 45 7.21 17.14 -5.15
CA THR A 45 8.03 16.28 -6.01
C THR A 45 9.18 15.75 -5.17
N VAL A 46 9.31 14.43 -5.10
CA VAL A 46 10.31 13.72 -4.29
C VAL A 46 11.18 12.83 -5.18
N ALA A 47 12.39 12.54 -4.73
CA ALA A 47 13.29 11.61 -5.42
C ALA A 47 12.87 10.15 -5.17
N TYR A 48 13.48 9.21 -5.91
CA TYR A 48 13.25 7.77 -5.75
C TYR A 48 13.45 7.26 -4.30
N GLN A 49 14.31 7.91 -3.51
CA GLN A 49 14.62 7.58 -2.12
C GLN A 49 15.16 8.84 -1.40
N PRO A 50 14.83 9.06 -0.11
CA PRO A 50 15.41 10.15 0.66
C PRO A 50 16.92 10.04 0.82
N GLU A 51 17.60 11.18 0.86
CA GLU A 51 19.04 11.24 1.12
C GLU A 51 19.36 10.67 2.51
N GLY A 52 20.29 9.71 2.56
CA GLY A 52 20.76 9.10 3.80
C GLY A 52 19.83 8.06 4.41
N LEU A 53 18.68 7.75 3.79
CA LEU A 53 17.84 6.63 4.22
C LEU A 53 18.57 5.31 3.94
N GLU A 54 18.89 4.56 4.99
CA GLU A 54 19.36 3.18 4.85
C GLU A 54 18.15 2.26 4.64
N ILE A 55 18.17 1.50 3.55
CA ILE A 55 17.10 0.56 3.16
C ILE A 55 17.63 -0.87 3.14
N GLY A 56 16.72 -1.83 3.32
CA GLY A 56 17.09 -3.25 3.41
C GLY A 56 17.53 -3.69 4.81
N PRO A 57 17.92 -4.96 4.99
CA PRO A 57 17.93 -6.02 3.98
C PRO A 57 16.51 -6.39 3.51
N PHE A 58 16.37 -6.86 2.26
CA PHE A 58 15.10 -7.38 1.68
C PHE A 58 15.16 -8.90 1.59
N CYS A 59 15.17 -9.51 0.40
CA CYS A 59 15.46 -10.93 0.22
C CYS A 59 16.89 -11.28 0.68
N PRO A 60 17.07 -12.30 1.53
CA PRO A 60 18.40 -12.84 1.80
C PRO A 60 18.92 -13.62 0.58
N SER A 61 20.24 -13.79 0.44
CA SER A 61 20.79 -14.55 -0.70
C SER A 61 20.72 -16.08 -0.47
N ASN A 62 20.65 -16.49 0.80
CA ASN A 62 20.53 -17.87 1.24
C ASN A 62 19.62 -17.95 2.48
N ILE A 63 18.93 -19.08 2.67
CA ILE A 63 18.08 -19.32 3.86
C ILE A 63 18.84 -19.22 5.20
N ASP A 64 20.17 -19.39 5.21
CA ASP A 64 21.01 -19.19 6.41
C ASP A 64 21.26 -17.72 6.75
N GLU A 65 20.91 -16.80 5.84
CA GLU A 65 20.98 -15.37 6.06
C GLU A 65 19.65 -14.81 6.52
N LYS A 66 19.67 -13.55 6.97
CA LYS A 66 18.51 -12.85 7.51
C LYS A 66 18.12 -11.71 6.58
N GLY A 67 17.01 -11.87 5.86
CA GLY A 67 16.38 -10.83 5.04
C GLY A 67 15.61 -9.80 5.85
N GLY A 68 14.63 -9.12 5.28
CA GLY A 68 13.76 -8.20 6.00
C GLY A 68 12.60 -8.90 6.69
N ILE A 69 11.37 -8.46 6.47
CA ILE A 69 10.16 -9.04 7.06
C ILE A 69 9.08 -9.31 6.02
N TRP A 70 8.12 -10.15 6.39
CA TRP A 70 6.91 -10.38 5.61
C TRP A 70 5.74 -10.76 6.50
N ASP A 71 4.55 -10.23 6.18
CA ASP A 71 3.29 -10.61 6.82
C ASP A 71 2.65 -11.77 6.05
N TRP A 72 2.76 -12.97 6.61
CA TRP A 72 2.26 -14.18 5.99
C TRP A 72 0.78 -14.36 6.30
N ASP A 73 -0.05 -14.55 5.28
CA ASP A 73 -1.50 -14.67 5.38
C ASP A 73 -2.04 -16.10 5.18
N GLY A 74 -1.13 -17.09 5.07
CA GLY A 74 -1.46 -18.51 4.92
C GLY A 74 -1.65 -19.27 6.22
N GLU A 75 -1.36 -20.58 6.21
CA GLU A 75 -1.38 -21.36 7.44
C GLU A 75 -0.28 -20.86 8.38
N LYS A 76 -0.62 -20.69 9.67
CA LYS A 76 0.24 -20.00 10.65
C LYS A 76 0.48 -18.53 10.27
N ALA A 77 -0.57 -17.81 9.93
CA ALA A 77 -0.50 -16.39 9.61
C ALA A 77 0.18 -15.57 10.73
N GLY A 78 0.86 -14.50 10.32
CA GLY A 78 1.55 -13.56 11.21
C GLY A 78 2.75 -12.89 10.55
N LEU A 79 3.35 -11.96 11.28
CA LEU A 79 4.57 -11.29 10.85
C LEU A 79 5.80 -12.20 11.08
N TYR A 80 6.68 -12.28 10.10
CA TYR A 80 7.90 -13.10 10.18
C TYR A 80 9.15 -12.34 9.74
N ARG A 81 10.28 -12.69 10.36
CA ARG A 81 11.62 -12.43 9.82
C ARG A 81 11.86 -13.37 8.65
N LEU A 82 12.41 -12.84 7.56
CA LEU A 82 12.84 -13.67 6.42
C LEU A 82 14.14 -14.42 6.77
N ASP A 83 14.00 -15.61 7.34
CA ASP A 83 15.10 -16.51 7.71
C ASP A 83 14.76 -17.98 7.43
N ARG A 84 15.67 -18.90 7.79
CA ARG A 84 15.54 -20.33 7.56
C ARG A 84 14.20 -20.89 8.04
N ASP A 85 13.82 -20.59 9.29
CA ASP A 85 12.63 -21.17 9.90
C ASP A 85 11.38 -20.73 9.12
N PHE A 86 11.34 -19.48 8.69
CA PHE A 86 10.26 -18.97 7.86
C PHE A 86 10.22 -19.63 6.47
N PHE A 87 11.35 -19.70 5.75
CA PHE A 87 11.36 -20.29 4.40
C PHE A 87 11.08 -21.80 4.40
N GLU A 88 11.55 -22.54 5.41
CA GLU A 88 11.21 -23.95 5.59
C GLU A 88 9.72 -24.13 5.91
N MET A 89 9.15 -23.25 6.75
CA MET A 89 7.71 -23.23 7.04
C MET A 89 6.86 -23.00 5.78
N LEU A 90 7.27 -22.08 4.90
CA LEU A 90 6.60 -21.87 3.61
C LEU A 90 6.74 -23.07 2.68
N ALA A 91 7.92 -23.71 2.64
CA ALA A 91 8.15 -24.88 1.80
C ALA A 91 7.29 -26.07 2.22
N ASP A 92 7.07 -26.27 3.53
CA ASP A 92 6.14 -27.27 4.06
C ASP A 92 4.69 -27.03 3.63
N GLN A 93 4.32 -25.77 3.33
CA GLN A 93 3.02 -25.36 2.82
C GLN A 93 2.93 -25.36 1.28
N GLY A 94 4.00 -25.78 0.60
CA GLY A 94 4.06 -25.86 -0.87
C GLY A 94 4.65 -24.62 -1.56
N TYR A 95 5.07 -23.60 -0.81
CA TYR A 95 5.66 -22.37 -1.33
C TYR A 95 7.19 -22.41 -1.18
N ARG A 96 7.88 -22.91 -2.21
CA ARG A 96 9.33 -23.15 -2.14
C ARG A 96 10.13 -22.04 -2.83
N PHE A 97 10.77 -21.19 -2.04
CA PHE A 97 11.57 -20.03 -2.50
C PHE A 97 13.06 -20.29 -2.67
N TYR A 98 13.56 -21.51 -2.46
CA TYR A 98 15.00 -21.79 -2.44
C TYR A 98 15.38 -23.11 -3.12
N ASP A 99 16.60 -23.13 -3.68
CA ASP A 99 17.17 -24.29 -4.37
C ASP A 99 17.63 -25.38 -3.39
N LYS A 100 18.22 -26.46 -3.92
CA LYS A 100 18.76 -27.58 -3.11
C LYS A 100 19.94 -27.19 -2.22
N ASP A 101 20.60 -26.07 -2.51
CA ASP A 101 21.77 -25.55 -1.77
C ASP A 101 21.34 -24.42 -0.80
N GLY A 102 20.03 -24.16 -0.66
CA GLY A 102 19.49 -23.12 0.21
C GLY A 102 19.53 -21.71 -0.38
N ARG A 103 19.92 -21.53 -1.65
CA ARG A 103 19.93 -20.19 -2.28
C ARG A 103 18.50 -19.73 -2.53
N ILE A 104 18.17 -18.53 -2.09
CA ILE A 104 16.87 -17.92 -2.37
C ILE A 104 16.79 -17.58 -3.85
N VAL A 105 15.68 -17.92 -4.49
CA VAL A 105 15.38 -17.53 -5.87
C VAL A 105 14.81 -16.11 -5.84
N ILE A 106 15.64 -15.14 -6.23
CA ILE A 106 15.28 -13.72 -6.26
C ILE A 106 14.88 -13.31 -7.68
N SER A 107 13.81 -12.52 -7.80
CA SER A 107 13.37 -11.93 -9.07
C SER A 107 13.19 -10.42 -8.93
N ASP A 108 13.62 -9.67 -9.94
CA ASP A 108 13.40 -8.23 -10.03
C ASP A 108 12.11 -7.94 -10.81
N PRO A 109 11.03 -7.49 -10.14
CA PRO A 109 9.76 -7.20 -10.81
C PRO A 109 9.82 -5.98 -11.74
N GLY A 110 10.84 -5.12 -11.63
CA GLY A 110 11.09 -3.99 -12.52
C GLY A 110 11.82 -4.35 -13.82
N SER A 111 12.37 -5.56 -13.91
CA SER A 111 13.15 -6.02 -15.09
C SER A 111 12.32 -6.18 -16.37
N GLY A 112 10.99 -6.20 -16.26
CA GLY A 112 10.06 -6.49 -17.36
C GLY A 112 10.01 -7.97 -17.75
N GLN A 113 10.71 -8.85 -17.04
CA GLN A 113 10.64 -10.30 -17.20
C GLN A 113 9.76 -10.92 -16.10
N PRO A 114 8.89 -11.89 -16.44
CA PRO A 114 8.19 -12.65 -15.41
C PRO A 114 9.18 -13.51 -14.60
N PRO A 115 8.88 -13.82 -13.34
CA PRO A 115 9.68 -14.77 -12.57
C PRO A 115 9.77 -16.14 -13.27
N GLU A 116 10.96 -16.72 -13.31
CA GLU A 116 11.20 -18.02 -13.97
C GLU A 116 10.80 -19.23 -13.11
N ALA A 117 10.77 -19.05 -11.78
CA ALA A 117 10.40 -20.10 -10.83
C ALA A 117 8.99 -19.87 -10.29
N ASP A 118 8.34 -20.98 -9.87
CA ASP A 118 6.99 -20.96 -9.30
C ASP A 118 6.86 -20.01 -8.11
N HIS A 119 7.93 -19.86 -7.32
CA HIS A 119 7.97 -18.97 -6.17
C HIS A 119 9.31 -18.24 -6.13
N THR A 120 9.24 -16.92 -5.99
CA THR A 120 10.43 -16.06 -5.92
C THR A 120 10.26 -14.99 -4.87
N CYS A 121 11.36 -14.66 -4.20
CA CYS A 121 11.42 -13.46 -3.39
C CYS A 121 11.64 -12.27 -4.32
N LEU A 122 10.75 -11.28 -4.28
CA LEU A 122 10.81 -10.11 -5.15
C LEU A 122 11.67 -9.02 -4.52
N MET A 123 12.62 -8.52 -5.30
CA MET A 123 13.50 -7.41 -4.92
C MET A 123 13.76 -6.55 -6.15
N ALA A 124 13.13 -5.37 -6.22
CA ALA A 124 13.31 -4.46 -7.33
C ALA A 124 14.64 -3.69 -7.26
N THR A 125 15.25 -3.43 -8.41
CA THR A 125 16.43 -2.57 -8.52
C THR A 125 16.02 -1.10 -8.46
N PRO A 126 16.72 -0.24 -7.69
CA PRO A 126 16.42 1.20 -7.65
C PRO A 126 16.78 1.89 -8.97
N ASP A 127 15.92 2.82 -9.40
CA ASP A 127 16.17 3.77 -10.48
C ASP A 127 16.31 5.17 -9.89
N LYS A 128 17.55 5.69 -9.91
CA LYS A 128 17.90 6.93 -9.22
C LYS A 128 17.41 8.19 -9.94
N ASP A 129 16.98 8.06 -11.19
CA ASP A 129 16.51 9.17 -12.01
C ASP A 129 14.99 9.34 -11.89
N VAL A 130 14.30 8.44 -11.18
CA VAL A 130 12.87 8.50 -10.96
C VAL A 130 12.50 9.56 -9.92
N THR A 131 11.43 10.28 -10.23
CA THR A 131 10.79 11.23 -9.32
C THR A 131 9.30 10.94 -9.22
N ILE A 132 8.74 11.26 -8.06
CA ILE A 132 7.34 11.02 -7.73
C ILE A 132 6.68 12.36 -7.43
N THR A 133 5.52 12.60 -8.01
CA THR A 133 4.71 13.79 -7.78
C THR A 133 3.44 13.42 -7.04
N MET A 134 3.15 14.15 -5.96
CA MET A 134 2.00 13.93 -5.08
C MET A 134 1.18 15.21 -4.87
N LEU A 135 -0.13 15.07 -4.68
CA LEU A 135 -1.03 16.17 -4.30
C LEU A 135 -1.72 15.85 -2.97
N LEU A 136 -1.63 16.76 -2.00
CA LEU A 136 -2.41 16.68 -0.76
C LEU A 136 -3.22 17.97 -0.57
N PRO A 137 -4.51 17.88 -0.19
CA PRO A 137 -5.30 19.04 0.20
C PRO A 137 -4.63 19.81 1.34
N ILE A 138 -4.56 21.15 1.22
CA ILE A 138 -4.03 22.01 2.28
C ILE A 138 -5.00 22.02 3.47
N GLU A 139 -6.29 22.12 3.18
CA GLU A 139 -7.36 22.11 4.15
C GLU A 139 -8.12 20.78 4.06
N PRO A 140 -7.74 19.76 4.86
CA PRO A 140 -8.42 18.47 4.82
C PRO A 140 -9.89 18.62 5.23
N ARG A 141 -10.76 17.87 4.57
CA ARG A 141 -12.21 17.86 4.81
C ARG A 141 -12.67 16.44 5.01
N MET A 142 -13.53 16.22 6.00
CA MET A 142 -14.18 14.92 6.19
C MET A 142 -15.04 14.58 4.97
N ALA A 143 -14.93 13.34 4.50
CA ALA A 143 -15.81 12.80 3.47
C ALA A 143 -17.15 12.36 4.09
N GLU A 144 -18.22 12.38 3.29
CA GLU A 144 -19.51 11.80 3.71
C GLU A 144 -19.38 10.30 4.02
N LYS A 145 -18.51 9.62 3.27
CA LYS A 145 -18.18 8.21 3.45
C LYS A 145 -16.67 8.04 3.30
N ALA A 146 -16.06 7.42 4.32
CA ALA A 146 -14.63 7.09 4.26
C ALA A 146 -14.30 6.21 3.04
N LEU A 147 -13.17 6.52 2.40
CA LEU A 147 -12.58 5.78 1.30
C LEU A 147 -11.88 4.53 1.83
N SER A 148 -12.37 3.35 1.45
CA SER A 148 -11.72 2.09 1.81
C SER A 148 -10.39 1.95 1.07
N LEU A 149 -9.33 1.59 1.79
CA LEU A 149 -8.04 1.26 1.21
C LEU A 149 -7.94 -0.26 1.06
N GLY A 150 -7.73 -0.72 -0.17
CA GLY A 150 -7.43 -2.12 -0.46
C GLY A 150 -5.94 -2.34 -0.70
N THR A 151 -5.56 -3.54 -1.13
CA THR A 151 -4.19 -3.88 -1.56
C THR A 151 -3.66 -2.83 -2.55
N VAL A 152 -2.41 -2.41 -2.37
CA VAL A 152 -1.71 -1.36 -3.15
C VAL A 152 -2.41 0.01 -3.20
N ALA A 153 -3.35 0.29 -2.29
CA ALA A 153 -4.00 1.60 -2.23
C ALA A 153 -3.04 2.69 -1.73
N LYS A 154 -3.25 3.90 -2.23
CA LYS A 154 -2.47 5.09 -1.88
C LYS A 154 -2.90 5.58 -0.48
N VAL A 155 -2.02 5.46 0.51
CA VAL A 155 -2.31 5.88 1.89
C VAL A 155 -1.92 7.34 2.09
N GLY A 156 -0.67 7.70 1.78
CA GLY A 156 -0.16 9.04 2.02
C GLY A 156 1.31 9.23 1.67
N VAL A 157 1.95 10.17 2.37
CA VAL A 157 3.38 10.47 2.28
C VAL A 157 3.96 10.67 3.68
N ALA A 158 5.10 10.05 3.95
CA ALA A 158 5.84 10.18 5.19
C ALA A 158 6.60 11.52 5.24
N LEU A 159 6.97 11.99 6.43
CA LEU A 159 7.68 13.27 6.61
C LEU A 159 9.08 13.28 5.97
N ASP A 160 9.66 12.12 5.70
CA ASP A 160 10.90 11.98 4.92
C ASP A 160 10.69 12.10 3.39
N GLY A 161 9.44 12.21 2.93
CA GLY A 161 9.05 12.30 1.53
C GLY A 161 8.71 10.96 0.88
N VAL A 162 8.86 9.84 1.60
CA VAL A 162 8.59 8.51 1.05
C VAL A 162 7.08 8.29 0.90
N PRO A 163 6.58 7.86 -0.27
CA PRO A 163 5.19 7.47 -0.44
C PRO A 163 4.79 6.31 0.48
N ILE A 164 3.53 6.27 0.89
CA ILE A 164 2.98 5.23 1.76
C ILE A 164 1.83 4.54 1.03
N PHE A 165 1.90 3.21 0.99
CA PHE A 165 0.89 2.36 0.35
C PHE A 165 0.35 1.32 1.34
N ALA A 166 -0.91 0.95 1.14
CA ALA A 166 -1.52 -0.18 1.83
C ALA A 166 -0.90 -1.49 1.32
N ASP A 167 -1.28 -2.60 1.94
CA ASP A 167 -0.62 -3.90 1.83
C ASP A 167 -0.22 -4.32 0.41
N ALA A 168 0.96 -4.93 0.35
CA ALA A 168 1.42 -5.58 -0.86
C ALA A 168 0.55 -6.82 -1.19
N PRO A 169 0.51 -7.27 -2.46
CA PRO A 169 -0.28 -8.45 -2.84
C PRO A 169 0.10 -9.71 -2.06
N SER A 170 -0.91 -10.53 -1.74
CA SER A 170 -0.75 -11.81 -1.07
C SER A 170 0.16 -12.76 -1.85
N VAL A 171 1.00 -13.50 -1.13
CA VAL A 171 1.80 -14.61 -1.70
C VAL A 171 0.89 -15.75 -2.14
N LEU A 172 -0.25 -15.95 -1.46
CA LEU A 172 -1.22 -16.99 -1.83
C LEU A 172 -1.82 -16.72 -3.21
N ASP A 173 -1.96 -15.45 -3.58
CA ASP A 173 -2.51 -15.03 -4.87
C ASP A 173 -1.46 -14.99 -5.98
N THR A 174 -0.25 -14.56 -5.66
CA THR A 174 0.79 -14.28 -6.67
C THR A 174 1.83 -15.39 -6.80
N GLY A 175 2.04 -16.20 -5.76
CA GLY A 175 3.16 -17.14 -5.65
C GLY A 175 4.50 -16.48 -5.30
N HIS A 176 4.57 -15.14 -5.28
CA HIS A 176 5.82 -14.40 -5.14
C HIS A 176 5.78 -13.52 -3.88
N LEU A 177 6.89 -13.43 -3.16
CA LEU A 177 6.99 -12.74 -1.89
C LEU A 177 7.60 -11.34 -2.08
N PRO A 178 6.84 -10.24 -1.97
CA PRO A 178 7.38 -8.88 -2.05
C PRO A 178 8.04 -8.48 -0.74
N ALA A 179 9.32 -8.83 -0.59
CA ALA A 179 10.04 -8.65 0.66
C ALA A 179 10.10 -7.19 1.09
N LEU A 180 9.61 -6.92 2.30
CA LEU A 180 9.80 -5.65 2.97
C LEU A 180 11.16 -5.67 3.66
N ASP A 181 11.79 -4.52 3.83
CA ASP A 181 12.89 -4.40 4.78
C ASP A 181 12.43 -4.36 6.23
N VAL A 182 13.39 -4.28 7.14
CA VAL A 182 13.16 -4.27 8.59
C VAL A 182 12.37 -3.07 9.10
N CYS A 183 12.23 -2.02 8.29
CA CYS A 183 11.44 -0.84 8.60
C CYS A 183 10.06 -0.87 7.92
N GLY A 184 9.76 -1.93 7.17
CA GLY A 184 8.47 -2.14 6.51
C GLY A 184 8.31 -1.43 5.17
N GLY A 185 9.40 -1.17 4.44
CA GLY A 185 9.35 -0.59 3.10
C GLY A 185 10.09 -1.42 2.06
N HIS A 186 9.87 -1.12 0.78
CA HIS A 186 10.58 -1.73 -0.33
C HIS A 186 10.60 -0.86 -1.59
N ILE A 187 11.33 -1.31 -2.61
CA ILE A 187 11.42 -0.65 -3.91
C ILE A 187 10.26 -1.14 -4.79
N ASP A 188 9.47 -0.20 -5.32
CA ASP A 188 8.43 -0.43 -6.34
C ASP A 188 9.07 -0.94 -7.64
N PRO A 189 8.36 -1.74 -8.47
CA PRO A 189 8.87 -2.13 -9.79
C PRO A 189 9.32 -0.95 -10.67
N GLY A 190 8.79 0.25 -10.42
CA GLY A 190 9.20 1.50 -11.05
C GLY A 190 10.52 2.09 -10.54
N GLY A 191 11.21 1.47 -9.59
CA GLY A 191 12.56 1.83 -9.14
C GLY A 191 12.64 2.82 -7.97
N TRP A 192 11.53 3.09 -7.27
CA TRP A 192 11.46 4.04 -6.16
C TRP A 192 10.97 3.38 -4.88
N TYR A 193 11.44 3.86 -3.74
CA TYR A 193 11.17 3.28 -2.42
C TYR A 193 9.85 3.79 -1.83
N HIS A 194 9.14 2.91 -1.12
CA HIS A 194 7.91 3.25 -0.41
C HIS A 194 7.69 2.42 0.86
N TRP A 195 6.85 2.97 1.75
CA TRP A 195 6.47 2.35 3.01
C TRP A 195 5.17 1.55 2.89
N HIS A 196 5.13 0.40 3.58
CA HIS A 196 3.92 -0.37 3.92
C HIS A 196 3.64 -0.39 5.43
N ALA A 197 4.42 0.36 6.20
CA ALA A 197 4.27 0.47 7.64
C ALA A 197 4.52 1.90 8.10
N THR A 198 3.96 2.25 9.27
CA THR A 198 4.41 3.40 10.05
C THR A 198 5.81 3.10 10.59
N SER A 199 6.83 3.38 9.78
CA SER A 199 8.22 2.92 10.00
C SER A 199 8.89 3.55 11.23
N THR A 200 8.39 4.69 11.71
CA THR A 200 8.81 5.34 12.96
C THR A 200 8.20 4.70 14.21
N ASP A 201 7.31 3.72 14.08
CA ASP A 201 6.70 2.98 15.19
C ASP A 201 6.58 1.46 14.91
N ILE A 202 7.40 0.94 14.00
CA ILE A 202 7.37 -0.49 13.66
C ILE A 202 7.84 -1.37 14.82
N ALA A 203 8.68 -0.83 15.72
CA ALA A 203 9.10 -1.54 16.94
C ALA A 203 7.93 -1.91 17.88
N THR A 204 6.81 -1.18 17.83
CA THR A 204 5.61 -1.56 18.58
C THR A 204 4.95 -2.81 18.00
N VAL A 205 4.93 -2.94 16.67
CA VAL A 205 4.45 -4.14 15.97
C VAL A 205 5.36 -5.33 16.26
N GLU A 206 6.67 -5.16 16.09
CA GLU A 206 7.68 -6.19 16.37
C GLU A 206 7.54 -6.77 17.77
N LYS A 207 7.34 -5.90 18.78
CA LYS A 207 7.13 -6.31 20.17
C LYS A 207 5.82 -7.07 20.37
N THR A 208 4.75 -6.67 19.68
CA THR A 208 3.41 -7.27 19.81
C THR A 208 3.37 -8.65 19.15
N GLU A 209 3.95 -8.77 17.96
CA GLU A 209 4.03 -9.99 17.15
C GLU A 209 5.16 -10.94 17.60
N GLY A 210 6.10 -10.46 18.42
CA GLY A 210 7.24 -11.25 18.89
C GLY A 210 8.34 -11.46 17.83
N VAL A 211 8.45 -10.55 16.87
CA VAL A 211 9.42 -10.62 15.76
C VAL A 211 10.66 -9.80 16.11
N ALA A 212 11.82 -10.46 16.16
CA ALA A 212 13.08 -9.81 16.52
C ALA A 212 13.80 -9.25 15.29
N VAL A 213 13.49 -8.00 14.93
CA VAL A 213 14.24 -7.22 13.95
C VAL A 213 14.63 -5.87 14.54
N ASN A 214 15.41 -5.08 13.81
CA ASN A 214 15.84 -3.76 14.27
C ASN A 214 15.81 -2.79 13.10
N CYS A 215 14.75 -2.00 13.01
CA CYS A 215 14.69 -0.88 12.09
C CYS A 215 15.76 0.17 12.44
N ALA A 216 16.47 0.67 11.43
CA ALA A 216 17.53 1.68 11.61
C ALA A 216 16.99 3.08 11.93
N LEU A 217 15.70 3.32 11.68
CA LEU A 217 15.05 4.59 11.97
C LEU A 217 14.81 4.77 13.46
N ALA A 218 14.88 6.01 13.92
CA ALA A 218 14.47 6.37 15.27
C ALA A 218 13.00 6.00 15.49
N GLN A 219 12.74 5.25 16.57
CA GLN A 219 11.40 4.78 16.92
C GLN A 219 10.78 5.69 17.99
N ASP A 220 9.58 6.21 17.73
CA ASP A 220 8.76 6.98 18.66
C ASP A 220 7.27 6.73 18.35
N ALA A 221 6.60 5.98 19.22
CA ALA A 221 5.19 5.63 19.10
C ALA A 221 4.22 6.82 19.16
N SER A 222 4.69 8.01 19.54
CA SER A 222 3.90 9.25 19.56
C SER A 222 4.23 10.18 18.39
N ALA A 223 5.20 9.83 17.54
CA ALA A 223 5.67 10.70 16.45
C ALA A 223 4.64 10.86 15.34
N ALA A 224 4.62 12.05 14.75
CA ALA A 224 3.99 12.24 13.45
C ALA A 224 4.82 11.47 12.43
N PHE A 225 4.18 10.57 11.70
CA PHE A 225 4.81 9.78 10.65
C PHE A 225 4.71 10.46 9.30
N GLY A 226 3.55 11.04 9.00
CA GLY A 226 3.27 11.61 7.68
C GLY A 226 1.88 12.21 7.60
N PHE A 227 1.45 12.46 6.38
CA PHE A 227 0.10 12.91 6.05
C PHE A 227 -0.55 11.94 5.07
N ALA A 228 -1.79 11.55 5.34
CA ALA A 228 -2.59 10.80 4.41
C ALA A 228 -2.94 11.65 3.18
N PHE A 229 -3.33 11.01 2.06
CA PHE A 229 -3.68 11.73 0.83
C PHE A 229 -4.94 12.59 0.93
N ASP A 230 -5.73 12.44 1.98
CA ASP A 230 -6.85 13.32 2.31
C ASP A 230 -6.42 14.59 3.09
N GLY A 231 -5.13 14.68 3.43
CA GLY A 231 -4.51 15.80 4.15
C GLY A 231 -4.48 15.68 5.66
N PHE A 232 -5.09 14.65 6.26
CA PHE A 232 -5.02 14.44 7.71
C PHE A 232 -3.68 13.81 8.13
N PRO A 233 -3.10 14.20 9.27
CA PRO A 233 -1.85 13.63 9.74
C PRO A 233 -2.02 12.19 10.25
N MET A 234 -0.94 11.42 10.15
CA MET A 234 -0.79 10.07 10.66
C MET A 234 0.29 10.06 11.75
N PHE A 235 -0.02 9.43 12.86
CA PHE A 235 0.87 9.28 14.01
C PHE A 235 1.14 7.80 14.30
N GLY A 236 2.14 7.54 15.14
CA GLY A 236 2.32 6.22 15.75
C GLY A 236 1.13 5.80 16.63
N SER A 237 1.27 4.67 17.29
CA SER A 237 0.22 3.99 18.06
C SER A 237 -0.17 4.67 19.38
N LEU A 238 0.52 5.74 19.79
CA LEU A 238 0.27 6.48 21.03
C LEU A 238 -0.07 7.95 20.77
N GLU A 239 -0.74 8.54 21.75
CA GLU A 239 -0.98 9.97 21.86
C GLU A 239 0.32 10.74 22.10
N ALA A 240 0.26 12.07 21.92
CA ALA A 240 1.41 12.95 22.16
C ALA A 240 1.94 12.92 23.60
N ASP A 241 1.12 12.52 24.58
CA ASP A 241 1.49 12.34 25.99
C ASP A 241 1.93 10.90 26.34
N GLY A 242 1.94 9.99 25.35
CA GLY A 242 2.28 8.58 25.49
C GLY A 242 1.14 7.70 26.00
N SER A 243 -0.07 8.23 26.18
CA SER A 243 -1.25 7.42 26.47
C SER A 243 -1.74 6.67 25.22
N LYS A 244 -2.59 5.66 25.42
CA LYS A 244 -3.23 4.95 24.30
C LYS A 244 -4.37 5.82 23.77
N PRO A 245 -4.53 5.93 22.44
CA PRO A 245 -5.65 6.65 21.88
C PRO A 245 -6.97 5.96 22.23
N GLU A 246 -7.97 6.77 22.53
CA GLU A 246 -9.33 6.33 22.84
C GLU A 246 -10.33 6.90 21.82
N GLY A 247 -11.44 6.19 21.62
CA GLY A 247 -12.51 6.66 20.73
C GLY A 247 -12.14 6.69 19.25
N LEU A 248 -11.21 5.82 18.83
CA LEU A 248 -10.86 5.63 17.42
C LEU A 248 -12.09 5.18 16.61
N ASP A 249 -12.22 5.75 15.42
CA ASP A 249 -13.20 5.32 14.44
C ASP A 249 -12.71 4.10 13.64
N LYS A 250 -13.50 3.68 12.65
CA LYS A 250 -13.20 2.52 11.80
C LYS A 250 -11.94 2.66 10.95
N CYS A 251 -11.47 3.89 10.70
CA CYS A 251 -10.23 4.17 9.98
C CYS A 251 -9.05 4.32 10.94
N HIS A 252 -9.25 4.01 12.22
CA HIS A 252 -8.24 4.11 13.25
C HIS A 252 -7.80 5.56 13.52
N GLY A 253 -8.73 6.52 13.34
CA GLY A 253 -8.50 7.93 13.63
C GLY A 253 -9.53 8.54 14.56
N HIS A 254 -9.23 9.73 15.09
CA HIS A 254 -10.14 10.46 15.97
C HIS A 254 -9.85 11.97 15.97
N MET A 255 -10.65 12.74 16.71
CA MET A 255 -10.39 14.16 16.98
C MET A 255 -9.66 14.36 18.30
N GLY A 256 -8.46 14.94 18.27
CA GLY A 256 -7.65 15.13 19.46
C GLY A 256 -6.62 16.26 19.34
N GLU A 257 -5.95 16.55 20.45
CA GLU A 257 -4.78 17.44 20.48
C GLU A 257 -3.56 16.67 20.00
N THR A 258 -2.79 17.26 19.09
CA THR A 258 -1.55 16.65 18.59
C THR A 258 -0.39 17.63 18.70
N ARG A 259 0.83 17.16 18.42
CA ARG A 259 2.00 18.04 18.26
C ARG A 259 1.88 19.02 17.08
N LEU A 260 0.92 18.80 16.18
CA LEU A 260 0.59 19.66 15.04
C LEU A 260 -0.63 20.58 15.31
N GLY A 261 -1.21 20.51 16.52
CA GLY A 261 -2.44 21.20 16.90
C GLY A 261 -3.66 20.28 16.87
N LYS A 262 -4.80 20.82 17.30
CA LYS A 262 -6.07 20.08 17.37
C LYS A 262 -6.61 19.75 15.97
N THR A 263 -6.73 18.47 15.66
CA THR A 263 -7.19 18.00 14.34
C THR A 263 -7.65 16.55 14.38
N TYR A 264 -8.29 16.13 13.28
CA TYR A 264 -8.57 14.72 13.05
C TYR A 264 -7.27 14.09 12.57
N HIS A 265 -6.91 12.94 13.13
CA HIS A 265 -5.66 12.28 12.81
C HIS A 265 -5.80 10.77 12.99
N TYR A 266 -4.97 10.04 12.26
CA TYR A 266 -4.90 8.58 12.33
C TYR A 266 -3.79 8.14 13.26
N HIS A 267 -3.99 6.99 13.89
CA HIS A 267 -2.95 6.28 14.63
C HIS A 267 -2.58 4.98 13.93
N ALA A 268 -1.30 4.65 13.95
CA ALA A 268 -0.84 3.30 13.64
C ALA A 268 -1.50 2.27 14.56
N SER A 269 -1.79 1.08 14.05
CA SER A 269 -2.16 -0.04 14.92
C SER A 269 -0.92 -0.63 15.59
N THR A 270 -1.12 -1.53 16.55
CA THR A 270 -0.01 -2.21 17.24
C THR A 270 0.36 -3.55 16.61
N GLU A 271 -0.30 -3.94 15.51
CA GLU A 271 -0.14 -5.22 14.80
C GLU A 271 0.15 -4.92 13.33
N PHE A 272 0.72 -5.88 12.58
CA PHE A 272 0.92 -5.68 11.14
C PHE A 272 -0.36 -6.09 10.38
N PRO A 273 -0.79 -5.37 9.34
CA PRO A 273 -0.34 -4.03 8.91
C PRO A 273 -0.74 -2.91 9.88
N ASN A 274 0.16 -1.95 10.08
CA ASN A 274 -0.04 -0.85 11.04
C ASN A 274 -0.42 0.50 10.42
N LEU A 275 -0.90 0.50 9.19
CA LEU A 275 -1.41 1.68 8.50
C LEU A 275 -2.95 1.75 8.55
N PRO A 276 -3.55 2.95 8.38
CA PRO A 276 -5.00 3.07 8.26
C PRO A 276 -5.57 2.23 7.11
N THR A 277 -6.70 1.57 7.35
CA THR A 277 -7.41 0.75 6.34
C THR A 277 -8.45 1.55 5.55
N CYS A 278 -8.65 2.83 5.91
CA CYS A 278 -9.46 3.76 5.16
C CYS A 278 -9.01 5.21 5.40
N LEU A 279 -9.43 6.10 4.51
CA LEU A 279 -9.29 7.55 4.64
C LEU A 279 -10.66 8.18 4.93
N SER A 280 -10.75 8.90 6.03
CA SER A 280 -11.93 9.63 6.50
C SER A 280 -12.15 10.96 5.79
N GLY A 281 -11.13 11.51 5.12
CA GLY A 281 -11.24 12.74 4.36
C GLY A 281 -11.40 12.55 2.86
N VAL A 282 -11.62 13.67 2.16
CA VAL A 282 -11.71 13.71 0.70
C VAL A 282 -10.31 13.88 0.11
N VAL A 283 -9.93 13.01 -0.83
CA VAL A 283 -8.62 13.04 -1.50
C VAL A 283 -8.65 13.89 -2.77
N ALA A 284 -7.49 14.40 -3.17
CA ALA A 284 -7.34 15.06 -4.46
C ALA A 284 -7.41 14.06 -5.63
N GLU A 285 -8.02 14.47 -6.74
CA GLU A 285 -7.95 13.71 -7.99
C GLU A 285 -6.51 13.66 -8.51
N ASN A 286 -6.11 12.54 -9.13
CA ASN A 286 -4.77 12.38 -9.71
C ASN A 286 -3.64 12.71 -8.72
N ASN A 287 -3.84 12.42 -7.44
CA ASN A 287 -2.95 12.77 -6.33
C ASN A 287 -1.56 12.11 -6.33
N PHE A 288 -1.24 11.27 -7.31
CA PHE A 288 0.02 10.53 -7.36
C PHE A 288 0.39 10.18 -8.78
N SER A 289 1.65 10.44 -9.15
CA SER A 289 2.25 10.05 -10.42
C SER A 289 3.76 9.87 -10.28
N THR A 290 4.38 9.09 -11.17
CA THR A 290 5.84 8.90 -11.22
C THR A 290 6.36 9.10 -12.65
N THR A 291 7.63 9.50 -12.79
CA THR A 291 8.32 9.53 -14.08
C THR A 291 8.72 8.15 -14.59
N SER A 292 8.61 7.11 -13.76
CA SER A 292 8.86 5.73 -14.18
C SER A 292 7.88 5.28 -15.26
N SER A 293 8.33 4.34 -16.09
CA SER A 293 7.52 3.73 -17.16
C SER A 293 6.67 2.55 -16.69
N THR A 294 6.98 2.01 -15.50
CA THR A 294 6.30 0.88 -14.86
C THR A 294 6.02 1.19 -13.40
N GLY A 295 5.36 0.27 -12.69
CA GLY A 295 5.05 0.45 -11.28
C GLY A 295 3.88 1.38 -11.02
N ILE A 296 3.57 1.62 -9.74
CA ILE A 296 2.39 2.37 -9.34
C ILE A 296 2.53 3.84 -9.79
N GLY A 297 1.49 4.39 -10.43
CA GLY A 297 1.45 5.80 -10.83
C GLY A 297 2.16 6.14 -12.15
N SER A 298 2.74 5.16 -12.86
CA SER A 298 3.33 5.38 -14.19
C SER A 298 2.25 5.61 -15.26
N GLN A 299 2.56 6.41 -16.29
CA GLN A 299 1.60 6.69 -17.37
C GLN A 299 1.23 5.44 -18.19
N GLY A 300 2.15 4.46 -18.26
CA GLY A 300 1.91 3.14 -18.85
C GLY A 300 1.02 2.23 -18.01
N ASN A 301 0.89 2.54 -16.71
CA ASN A 301 0.03 1.85 -15.75
C ASN A 301 -1.30 2.59 -15.51
N THR A 302 -1.77 3.37 -16.49
CA THR A 302 -3.15 3.91 -16.57
C THR A 302 -4.24 2.83 -16.57
N ARG A 303 -3.88 1.56 -16.35
CA ARG A 303 -4.76 0.51 -15.85
C ARG A 303 -4.68 0.40 -14.32
N ARG A 304 -5.16 1.39 -13.56
CA ARG A 304 -5.73 1.25 -12.19
C ARG A 304 -5.87 2.63 -11.52
N GLY A 305 -6.96 3.31 -11.87
CA GLY A 305 -7.56 4.46 -11.17
C GLY A 305 -9.08 4.36 -11.32
N PRO A 306 -9.89 5.05 -10.49
CA PRO A 306 -11.31 4.74 -10.30
C PRO A 306 -12.11 4.97 -11.58
N GLY A 307 -12.67 3.87 -12.10
CA GLY A 307 -13.15 3.76 -13.48
C GLY A 307 -12.52 2.53 -14.12
N GLN A 308 -12.92 1.34 -13.66
CA GLN A 308 -12.32 0.06 -14.06
C GLN A 308 -12.28 -0.10 -15.59
N ALA A 309 -11.10 0.02 -16.19
CA ALA A 309 -10.86 -0.57 -17.50
C ALA A 309 -10.83 -2.09 -17.32
N MET A 310 -11.69 -2.78 -18.06
CA MET A 310 -11.93 -4.22 -17.95
C MET A 310 -10.65 -5.03 -18.21
N PRO A 311 -10.45 -6.17 -17.51
CA PRO A 311 -9.42 -7.12 -17.91
C PRO A 311 -9.61 -7.54 -19.39
N PRO A 312 -8.53 -7.76 -20.17
CA PRO A 312 -8.65 -8.18 -21.56
C PRO A 312 -9.56 -9.42 -21.72
N GLY A 313 -10.48 -9.36 -22.68
CA GLY A 313 -11.47 -10.43 -22.93
C GLY A 313 -12.74 -10.37 -22.09
N PHE A 314 -12.80 -9.55 -21.03
CA PHE A 314 -14.00 -9.45 -20.19
C PHE A 314 -15.09 -8.55 -20.80
N GLU A 315 -14.74 -7.62 -21.70
CA GLU A 315 -15.73 -6.87 -22.49
C GLU A 315 -16.48 -7.80 -23.45
N GLU A 316 -15.74 -8.68 -24.14
CA GLU A 316 -16.33 -9.69 -25.02
C GLU A 316 -17.15 -10.72 -24.23
N ALA A 317 -16.66 -11.13 -23.05
CA ALA A 317 -17.41 -11.98 -22.14
C ALA A 317 -18.75 -11.37 -21.71
N ALA A 318 -18.76 -10.07 -21.35
CA ALA A 318 -19.98 -9.35 -20.99
C ALA A 318 -20.98 -9.29 -22.16
N GLN A 319 -20.49 -9.07 -23.38
CA GLN A 319 -21.32 -9.10 -24.60
C GLN A 319 -21.91 -10.49 -24.86
N ILE A 320 -21.11 -11.56 -24.75
CA ILE A 320 -21.58 -12.94 -24.92
C ILE A 320 -22.67 -13.30 -23.90
N LEU A 321 -22.53 -12.82 -22.67
CA LEU A 321 -23.45 -13.07 -21.57
C LEU A 321 -24.67 -12.15 -21.57
N GLY A 322 -24.66 -11.06 -22.35
CA GLY A 322 -25.73 -10.08 -22.38
C GLY A 322 -25.87 -9.27 -21.07
N VAL A 323 -24.78 -9.09 -20.34
CA VAL A 323 -24.74 -8.35 -19.05
C VAL A 323 -23.89 -7.09 -19.18
N SER A 324 -24.04 -6.14 -18.26
CA SER A 324 -23.13 -5.00 -18.22
C SER A 324 -21.73 -5.43 -17.76
N THR A 325 -20.70 -4.72 -18.22
CA THR A 325 -19.31 -4.95 -17.79
C THR A 325 -19.15 -4.74 -16.29
N GLU A 326 -19.87 -3.78 -15.72
CA GLU A 326 -19.90 -3.51 -14.28
C GLU A 326 -20.53 -4.67 -13.49
N ASP A 327 -21.66 -5.21 -13.94
CA ASP A 327 -22.32 -6.35 -13.29
C ASP A 327 -21.42 -7.58 -13.34
N LEU A 328 -20.79 -7.84 -14.49
CA LEU A 328 -19.85 -8.95 -14.66
C LEU A 328 -18.69 -8.84 -13.65
N MET A 329 -18.09 -7.67 -13.52
CA MET A 329 -17.00 -7.45 -12.57
C MET A 329 -17.47 -7.55 -11.12
N ASN A 330 -18.62 -6.99 -10.79
CA ASN A 330 -19.16 -7.04 -9.43
C ASN A 330 -19.60 -8.45 -9.02
N ALA A 331 -20.07 -9.27 -9.97
CA ALA A 331 -20.39 -10.67 -9.73
C ALA A 331 -19.13 -11.52 -9.49
N LEU A 332 -18.02 -11.16 -10.14
CA LEU A 332 -16.75 -11.89 -10.04
C LEU A 332 -15.83 -11.40 -8.91
N LYS A 333 -16.07 -10.22 -8.35
CA LYS A 333 -15.41 -9.73 -7.13
C LYS A 333 -15.79 -10.64 -5.94
N GLY A 334 -14.91 -11.60 -5.65
CA GLY A 334 -14.90 -12.33 -4.39
C GLY A 334 -14.15 -11.55 -3.31
N ASN A 335 -14.32 -11.96 -2.05
CA ASN A 335 -13.60 -11.44 -0.89
C ASN A 335 -12.13 -11.93 -0.89
N GLY A 336 -11.33 -11.56 -1.90
CA GLY A 336 -9.91 -11.96 -1.97
C GLY A 336 -9.66 -13.46 -2.22
N GLN A 337 -10.64 -14.19 -2.75
CA GLN A 337 -10.48 -15.58 -3.21
C GLN A 337 -10.86 -15.70 -4.68
N ARG A 338 -10.36 -16.75 -5.37
CA ARG A 338 -10.73 -17.09 -6.75
C ARG A 338 -12.25 -16.92 -6.95
N PRO A 339 -12.71 -16.25 -8.03
CA PRO A 339 -14.12 -15.97 -8.24
C PRO A 339 -14.97 -17.24 -8.12
N ASN A 340 -15.95 -17.23 -7.20
CA ASN A 340 -16.92 -18.31 -7.09
C ASN A 340 -17.86 -18.22 -8.29
N ILE A 341 -17.54 -18.99 -9.34
CA ILE A 341 -18.27 -18.96 -10.62
C ILE A 341 -19.75 -19.34 -10.45
N ALA A 342 -20.09 -20.23 -9.53
CA ALA A 342 -21.48 -20.59 -9.28
C ALA A 342 -22.26 -19.41 -8.69
N ALA A 343 -21.70 -18.74 -7.69
CA ALA A 343 -22.31 -17.55 -7.08
C ALA A 343 -22.35 -16.35 -8.05
N ALA A 344 -21.32 -16.18 -8.87
CA ALA A 344 -21.29 -15.13 -9.89
C ALA A 344 -22.35 -15.37 -10.98
N ALA A 345 -22.52 -16.62 -11.42
CA ALA A 345 -23.54 -16.97 -12.41
C ALA A 345 -24.96 -16.72 -11.88
N GLU A 346 -25.21 -17.07 -10.61
CA GLU A 346 -26.48 -16.79 -9.94
C GLU A 346 -26.76 -15.27 -9.87
N LYS A 347 -25.78 -14.47 -9.44
CA LYS A 347 -25.89 -13.00 -9.40
C LYS A 347 -26.18 -12.37 -10.77
N LEU A 348 -25.62 -12.94 -11.83
CA LEU A 348 -25.78 -12.46 -13.21
C LEU A 348 -27.02 -13.02 -13.91
N GLY A 349 -27.74 -13.96 -13.30
CA GLY A 349 -28.87 -14.63 -13.94
C GLY A 349 -28.48 -15.49 -15.16
N VAL A 350 -27.23 -15.96 -15.22
CA VAL A 350 -26.70 -16.81 -16.31
C VAL A 350 -26.39 -18.21 -15.79
N THR A 351 -26.19 -19.18 -16.70
CA THR A 351 -25.74 -20.52 -16.28
C THR A 351 -24.25 -20.50 -15.98
N GLU A 352 -23.80 -21.32 -15.02
CA GLU A 352 -22.38 -21.48 -14.71
C GLU A 352 -21.57 -21.87 -15.95
N LYS A 353 -22.14 -22.75 -16.80
CA LYS A 353 -21.52 -23.16 -18.07
C LYS A 353 -21.33 -21.97 -19.02
N ALA A 354 -22.34 -21.11 -19.17
CA ALA A 354 -22.25 -19.93 -20.01
C ALA A 354 -21.18 -18.96 -19.49
N LEU A 355 -21.15 -18.71 -18.19
CA LEU A 355 -20.14 -17.87 -17.56
C LEU A 355 -18.72 -18.42 -17.76
N ARG A 356 -18.50 -19.73 -17.54
CA ARG A 356 -17.20 -20.38 -17.77
C ARG A 356 -16.75 -20.34 -19.23
N SER A 357 -17.68 -20.45 -20.16
CA SER A 357 -17.38 -20.41 -21.60
C SER A 357 -17.12 -19.00 -22.12
N ALA A 358 -17.70 -17.98 -21.50
CA ALA A 358 -17.52 -16.58 -21.88
C ALA A 358 -16.24 -15.97 -21.30
N LEU A 359 -15.82 -16.38 -20.09
CA LEU A 359 -14.63 -15.86 -19.46
C LEU A 359 -13.35 -16.31 -20.20
N PRO A 360 -12.35 -15.43 -20.37
CA PRO A 360 -11.08 -15.81 -20.97
C PRO A 360 -10.42 -16.90 -20.12
N GLN A 361 -9.91 -17.93 -20.79
CA GLN A 361 -9.19 -19.02 -20.12
C GLN A 361 -7.89 -18.46 -19.52
N PRO A 362 -7.47 -18.93 -18.32
CA PRO A 362 -6.13 -18.63 -17.83
C PRO A 362 -5.09 -19.05 -18.87
N PRO A 363 -3.94 -18.36 -18.98
CA PRO A 363 -2.84 -18.84 -19.80
C PRO A 363 -2.57 -20.31 -19.48
N GLN A 364 -2.67 -21.18 -20.48
CA GLN A 364 -2.32 -22.59 -20.30
C GLN A 364 -0.80 -22.66 -20.13
N HIS A 365 -0.33 -22.76 -18.90
CA HIS A 365 1.05 -23.17 -18.64
C HIS A 365 1.21 -24.59 -19.19
N ALA A 366 2.08 -24.74 -20.19
CA ALA A 366 2.54 -26.04 -20.62
C ALA A 366 3.22 -26.71 -19.42
N ARG A 367 2.72 -27.89 -19.03
CA ARG A 367 3.20 -28.69 -17.90
C ARG A 367 4.65 -29.10 -18.03
#